data_AF-A0A7C2KQD2-F1
#
_entry.id   AF-A0A7C2KQD2-F1
#
_cell.length_a   1.000
_cell.length_b   1.000
_cell.length_c   1.000
_cell.angle_alpha   90.00
_cell.angle_beta   90.00
_cell.angle_gamma   90.00
#
_symmetry.space_group_name_H-M   'P 1'
#
loop_
_entity.id
_entity.type
_entity.pdbx_description
1 polymer ?
#
loop_
_entity_poly.entity_id
_entity_poly.type
_entity_poly.pdbx_seq_one_letter_code
_entity_poly.pdbx_strand_id
1 'polypeptide(L)'
;MKHIPKLFTIHYSLLTFANANEQNLTAQLRDIKPLLEIPDYSFYIYWGLIGFFALLGSGILFFVAKKLWENRKINLAKMYLERLKQIDWEDSKHAAYEATKYARLLATDERRKELFSQLEPMLEQYKYKKVVDQVDQQTLNQFHLFVRIADESI
;
A
#
# COMPACT_ATOMS: atom_id res chain seq x y z
N MET A 1 46.76 67.54 66.48
CA MET A 1 46.89 66.70 65.26
C MET A 1 46.39 65.31 65.60
N LYS A 2 45.45 64.78 64.81
CA LYS A 2 44.51 63.70 65.15
C LYS A 2 45.21 62.33 65.13
N HIS A 3 45.33 61.66 66.27
CA HIS A 3 45.86 60.30 66.35
C HIS A 3 44.79 59.32 65.85
N ILE A 4 44.85 58.94 64.57
CA ILE A 4 43.95 57.94 64.00
C ILE A 4 44.38 56.57 64.56
N PRO A 5 43.48 55.79 65.18
CA PRO A 5 43.86 54.52 65.79
C PRO A 5 44.26 53.50 64.72
N LYS A 6 45.39 52.80 64.91
CA LYS A 6 45.91 51.75 64.01
C LYS A 6 44.88 50.67 63.64
N LEU A 7 43.88 50.44 64.51
CA LEU A 7 42.73 49.56 64.26
C LEU A 7 41.89 49.98 63.04
N PHE A 8 41.76 51.28 62.77
CA PHE A 8 40.99 51.79 61.65
C PHE A 8 41.69 51.51 60.30
N THR A 9 43.02 51.67 60.24
CA THR A 9 43.81 51.41 59.03
C THR A 9 43.79 49.92 58.64
N ILE A 10 43.86 49.02 59.62
CA ILE A 10 43.81 47.57 59.36
C ILE A 10 42.43 47.18 58.81
N HIS A 11 41.35 47.69 59.39
CA HIS A 11 39.99 47.38 58.93
C HIS A 11 39.73 47.85 57.49
N TYR A 12 40.15 49.06 57.12
CA TYR A 12 40.04 49.56 55.75
C TYR A 12 40.88 48.76 54.75
N SER A 13 42.09 48.34 55.15
CA SER A 13 42.92 47.49 54.30
C SER A 13 42.28 46.13 54.04
N LEU A 14 41.75 45.46 55.08
CA LEU A 14 41.05 44.17 54.96
C LEU A 14 39.79 44.27 54.10
N LEU A 15 39.01 45.34 54.25
CA LEU A 15 37.84 45.60 53.41
C LEU A 15 38.21 45.81 51.93
N THR A 16 39.34 46.47 51.67
CA THR A 16 39.83 46.71 50.30
C THR A 16 40.37 45.42 49.68
N PHE A 17 41.07 44.58 50.43
CA PHE A 17 41.51 43.25 49.97
C PHE A 17 40.33 42.30 49.72
N ALA A 18 39.33 42.30 50.60
CA ALA A 18 38.11 41.51 50.42
C ALA A 18 37.38 41.94 49.14
N ASN A 19 37.21 43.25 48.92
CA ASN A 19 36.56 43.77 47.72
C ASN A 19 37.38 43.48 46.45
N ALA A 20 38.71 43.66 46.47
CA ALA A 20 39.57 43.32 45.33
C ALA A 20 39.54 41.83 44.98
N ASN A 21 39.46 40.95 45.99
CA ASN A 21 39.29 39.52 45.78
C ASN A 21 37.92 39.19 45.18
N GLU A 22 36.84 39.80 45.68
CA GLU A 22 35.49 39.64 45.10
C GLU A 22 35.41 40.14 43.65
N GLN A 23 36.04 41.27 43.32
CA GLN A 23 36.12 41.76 41.94
C GLN A 23 36.91 40.79 41.05
N ASN A 24 37.99 40.19 41.54
CA ASN A 24 38.79 39.24 40.78
C ASN A 24 38.05 37.90 40.56
N LEU A 25 37.36 37.37 41.58
CA LEU A 25 36.50 36.20 41.43
C LEU A 25 35.36 36.49 40.43
N THR A 26 34.74 37.67 40.51
CA THR A 26 33.67 38.07 39.58
C THR A 26 34.20 38.21 38.14
N ALA A 27 35.43 38.69 37.97
CA ALA A 27 36.09 38.76 36.67
C ALA A 27 36.39 37.37 36.10
N GLN A 28 36.86 36.43 36.92
CA GLN A 28 37.07 35.02 36.52
C GLN A 28 35.73 34.33 36.18
N LEU A 29 34.66 34.61 36.92
CA LEU A 29 33.33 34.09 36.66
C LEU A 29 32.70 34.66 35.37
N ARG A 30 33.05 35.87 34.95
CA ARG A 30 32.59 36.44 33.66
C ARG A 30 33.30 35.86 32.44
N ASP A 31 34.44 35.20 32.62
CA ASP A 31 35.21 34.58 31.53
C ASP A 31 34.73 33.16 31.19
N ILE A 32 33.72 32.64 31.89
CA ILE A 32 33.08 31.38 31.49
C ILE A 32 32.23 31.63 30.25
N LYS A 33 32.50 30.88 29.17
CA LYS A 33 31.67 30.95 27.97
C LYS A 33 30.24 30.52 28.31
N PRO A 34 29.22 31.23 27.78
CA PRO A 34 27.83 30.77 27.93
C PRO A 34 27.70 29.38 27.31
N LEU A 35 26.86 28.54 27.93
CA LEU A 35 26.56 27.21 27.40
C LEU A 35 25.96 27.35 26.00
N LEU A 36 26.67 26.84 25.01
CA LEU A 36 26.16 26.75 23.65
C LEU A 36 25.10 25.65 23.63
N GLU A 37 23.87 26.02 23.31
CA GLU A 37 22.80 25.06 23.08
C GLU A 37 23.13 24.27 21.82
N ILE A 38 23.49 23.00 21.99
CA ILE A 38 23.70 22.07 20.87
C ILE A 38 22.33 21.52 20.48
N PRO A 39 21.82 21.83 19.27
CA PRO A 39 20.55 21.27 18.84
C PRO A 39 20.69 19.75 18.64
N ASP A 40 19.84 18.97 19.32
CA ASP A 40 19.83 17.51 19.20
C ASP A 40 18.75 17.07 18.19
N TYR A 41 19.20 16.58 17.04
CA TYR A 41 18.34 16.05 15.98
C TYR A 41 18.18 14.53 16.01
N SER A 42 18.83 13.84 16.95
CA SER A 42 18.92 12.38 16.98
C SER A 42 17.54 11.72 16.99
N PHE A 43 16.59 12.31 17.73
CA PHE A 43 15.20 11.84 17.81
C PHE A 43 14.48 11.90 16.45
N TYR A 44 14.64 13.01 15.71
CA TYR A 44 14.00 13.19 14.40
C TYR A 44 14.63 12.28 13.34
N ILE A 45 15.95 12.10 13.37
CA ILE A 45 16.67 11.20 12.46
C ILE A 45 16.20 9.75 12.68
N TYR A 46 16.05 9.31 13.94
CA TYR A 46 15.56 7.98 14.28
C TYR A 46 14.14 7.73 13.73
N TRP A 47 13.21 8.67 13.97
CA TRP A 47 11.86 8.57 13.42
C TRP A 47 11.82 8.63 11.90
N GLY A 48 12.68 9.44 11.28
CA GLY A 48 12.84 9.52 9.83
C GLY A 48 13.28 8.17 9.24
N LEU A 49 14.25 7.50 9.87
CA LEU A 49 14.70 6.17 9.48
C LEU A 49 13.59 5.12 9.62
N ILE A 50 12.87 5.10 10.75
CA ILE A 50 11.73 4.19 10.94
C ILE A 50 10.67 4.43 9.87
N GLY A 51 10.29 5.69 9.64
CA GLY A 51 9.32 6.06 8.62
C GLY A 51 9.76 5.64 7.23
N PHE A 52 11.03 5.82 6.89
CA PHE A 52 11.61 5.42 5.62
C PHE A 52 11.53 3.90 5.40
N PHE A 53 11.95 3.11 6.39
CA PHE A 53 11.85 1.64 6.30
C PHE A 53 10.40 1.16 6.29
N ALA A 54 9.51 1.79 7.05
CA ALA A 54 8.08 1.48 7.03
C ALA A 54 7.47 1.77 5.65
N LEU A 55 7.85 2.87 5.01
CA LEU A 55 7.41 3.22 3.66
C LEU A 55 7.91 2.19 2.64
N LEU A 56 9.20 1.84 2.68
CA LEU A 56 9.76 0.79 1.82
C LEU A 56 9.06 -0.56 2.04
N GLY A 57 8.88 -0.96 3.30
CA GLY A 57 8.18 -2.19 3.67
C GLY A 57 6.74 -2.22 3.16
N SER A 58 6.01 -1.10 3.31
CA SER A 58 4.65 -0.95 2.79
C SER A 58 4.62 -1.07 1.25
N GLY A 59 5.56 -0.45 0.55
CA GLY A 59 5.67 -0.56 -0.91
C GLY A 59 5.90 -2.00 -1.39
N ILE A 60 6.78 -2.74 -0.70
CA ILE A 60 7.04 -4.15 -0.99
C ILE A 60 5.79 -5.00 -0.70
N LEU A 61 5.16 -4.83 0.46
CA LEU A 61 3.94 -5.54 0.82
C LEU A 61 2.81 -5.29 -0.18
N PHE A 62 2.62 -4.02 -0.59
CA PHE A 62 1.64 -3.65 -1.61
C PHE A 62 1.91 -4.36 -2.93
N PHE A 63 3.16 -4.39 -3.39
CA PHE A 63 3.53 -5.04 -4.65
C PHE A 63 3.29 -6.56 -4.60
N VAL A 64 3.68 -7.21 -3.50
CA VAL A 64 3.45 -8.65 -3.30
C VAL A 64 1.96 -8.96 -3.23
N ALA A 65 1.19 -8.20 -2.47
CA ALA A 65 -0.25 -8.36 -2.36
C ALA A 65 -0.95 -8.19 -3.71
N LYS A 66 -0.57 -7.15 -4.48
CA LYS A 66 -1.08 -6.91 -5.83
C LYS A 66 -0.80 -8.10 -6.75
N LYS A 67 0.44 -8.58 -6.79
CA LYS A 67 0.86 -9.71 -7.63
C LYS A 67 0.13 -11.01 -7.26
N LEU A 68 -0.06 -11.28 -5.97
CA LEU A 68 -0.82 -12.44 -5.51
C LEU A 68 -2.30 -12.37 -5.93
N TRP A 69 -2.90 -11.18 -5.89
CA TRP A 69 -4.29 -10.99 -6.32
C TRP A 69 -4.44 -11.21 -7.83
N GLU A 70 -3.55 -10.65 -8.63
CA GLU A 70 -3.56 -10.82 -10.09
C GLU A 70 -3.40 -12.29 -10.51
N ASN A 71 -2.45 -13.01 -9.90
CA ASN A 71 -2.26 -14.43 -10.17
C ASN A 71 -3.50 -15.27 -9.83
N ARG A 72 -4.22 -14.94 -8.76
CA ARG A 72 -5.49 -15.62 -8.41
C ARG A 72 -6.57 -15.37 -9.45
N LYS A 73 -6.69 -14.14 -9.96
CA LYS A 73 -7.67 -13.81 -11.02
C LYS A 73 -7.37 -14.58 -12.31
N ILE A 74 -6.10 -14.66 -12.72
CA ILE A 74 -5.68 -15.43 -13.90
C ILE A 74 -6.00 -16.91 -13.71
N ASN A 75 -5.72 -17.49 -12.54
CA ASN A 75 -6.02 -18.89 -12.26
C ASN A 75 -7.54 -19.19 -12.35
N LEU A 76 -8.39 -18.32 -11.79
CA LEU A 76 -9.84 -18.46 -11.89
C LEU A 76 -10.34 -18.36 -13.34
N ALA A 77 -9.82 -17.40 -14.11
CA ALA A 77 -10.17 -17.26 -15.52
C ALA A 77 -9.82 -18.51 -16.33
N LYS A 78 -8.62 -19.08 -16.10
CA LYS A 78 -8.20 -20.36 -16.72
C LYS A 78 -9.14 -21.50 -16.35
N MET A 79 -9.49 -21.62 -15.07
CA MET A 79 -10.44 -22.64 -14.62
C MET A 79 -11.81 -22.50 -15.31
N TYR A 80 -12.34 -21.29 -15.44
CA TYR A 80 -13.62 -21.08 -16.15
C TYR A 80 -13.50 -21.43 -17.64
N LEU A 81 -12.37 -21.10 -18.27
CA LEU A 81 -12.13 -21.40 -19.67
C LEU A 81 -12.03 -22.90 -19.93
N GLU A 82 -11.33 -23.63 -19.05
CA GLU A 82 -11.28 -25.10 -19.09
C GLU A 82 -12.67 -25.71 -18.99
N ARG A 83 -13.53 -25.19 -18.08
CA ARG A 83 -14.92 -25.65 -17.97
C ARG A 83 -15.70 -25.42 -19.27
N LEU A 84 -15.55 -24.25 -19.90
CA LEU A 84 -16.19 -23.98 -21.19
C LEU A 84 -15.72 -24.95 -22.30
N LYS A 85 -14.42 -25.27 -22.34
CA LYS A 85 -13.84 -26.19 -23.33
C LYS A 85 -14.31 -27.65 -23.14
N GLN A 86 -14.74 -28.01 -21.93
CA GLN A 86 -15.20 -29.36 -21.56
C GLN A 86 -16.72 -29.54 -21.65
N ILE A 87 -17.48 -28.51 -22.03
CA ILE A 87 -18.93 -28.62 -22.16
C ILE A 87 -19.27 -29.64 -23.23
N ASP A 88 -20.01 -30.66 -22.82
CA ASP A 88 -20.65 -31.62 -23.69
C ASP A 88 -22.03 -31.10 -24.11
N TRP A 89 -22.28 -31.10 -25.42
CA TRP A 89 -23.52 -30.59 -26.02
C TRP A 89 -24.59 -31.66 -26.21
N GLU A 90 -24.33 -32.92 -25.82
CA GLU A 90 -25.34 -33.99 -25.81
C GLU A 90 -26.57 -33.61 -24.98
N ASP A 91 -26.39 -33.09 -23.76
CA ASP A 91 -27.46 -32.46 -22.98
C ASP A 91 -27.46 -30.95 -23.23
N SER A 92 -28.16 -30.55 -24.30
CA SER A 92 -28.26 -29.15 -24.73
C SER A 92 -28.79 -28.21 -23.65
N LYS A 93 -29.65 -28.69 -22.73
CA LYS A 93 -30.17 -27.87 -21.64
C LYS A 93 -29.09 -27.60 -20.61
N HIS A 94 -28.44 -28.66 -20.14
CA HIS A 94 -27.37 -28.55 -19.15
C HIS A 94 -26.19 -27.74 -19.69
N ALA A 95 -25.78 -28.04 -20.92
CA ALA A 95 -24.74 -27.33 -21.65
C ALA A 95 -25.03 -25.82 -21.72
N ALA A 96 -26.25 -25.42 -22.08
CA ALA A 96 -26.62 -24.01 -22.16
C ALA A 96 -26.58 -23.29 -20.80
N TYR A 97 -26.97 -23.95 -19.72
CA TYR A 97 -26.83 -23.40 -18.37
C TYR A 97 -25.37 -23.23 -17.97
N GLU A 98 -24.53 -24.24 -18.18
CA GLU A 98 -23.11 -24.19 -17.85
C GLU A 98 -22.37 -23.15 -18.70
N ALA A 99 -22.62 -23.14 -20.02
CA ALA A 99 -22.07 -22.18 -20.96
C ALA A 99 -22.41 -20.76 -20.54
N THR A 100 -23.69 -20.47 -20.25
CA THR A 100 -24.09 -19.12 -19.79
C THR A 100 -23.37 -18.73 -18.50
N LYS A 101 -23.28 -19.65 -17.54
CA LYS A 101 -22.69 -19.39 -16.23
C LYS A 101 -21.20 -19.04 -16.35
N TYR A 102 -20.41 -19.88 -17.00
CA TYR A 102 -18.96 -19.67 -17.08
C TYR A 102 -18.59 -18.56 -18.08
N ALA A 103 -19.33 -18.42 -19.19
CA ALA A 103 -19.10 -17.32 -20.13
C ALA A 103 -19.37 -15.96 -19.47
N ARG A 104 -20.43 -15.83 -18.67
CA ARG A 104 -20.70 -14.60 -17.92
C ARG A 104 -19.58 -14.26 -16.93
N LEU A 105 -19.02 -15.26 -16.24
CA LEU A 105 -17.91 -15.06 -15.31
C LEU A 105 -16.60 -14.66 -16.02
N LEU A 106 -16.41 -15.12 -17.25
CA LEU A 106 -15.28 -14.77 -18.10
C LEU A 106 -15.43 -13.40 -18.78
N ALA A 107 -16.65 -12.93 -19.00
CA ALA A 107 -16.96 -11.66 -19.67
C ALA A 107 -16.66 -10.43 -18.79
N THR A 108 -15.37 -10.19 -18.51
CA THR A 108 -14.92 -9.12 -17.62
C THR A 108 -14.46 -7.84 -18.34
N ASP A 109 -13.93 -7.95 -19.56
CA ASP A 109 -13.59 -6.81 -20.44
C ASP A 109 -14.73 -6.50 -21.43
N GLU A 110 -14.65 -5.34 -22.10
CA GLU A 110 -15.67 -4.87 -23.02
C GLU A 110 -15.89 -5.81 -24.21
N ARG A 111 -14.82 -6.34 -24.82
CA ARG A 111 -14.92 -7.22 -25.98
C ARG A 111 -15.60 -8.54 -25.63
N ARG A 112 -15.22 -9.17 -24.50
CA ARG A 112 -15.89 -10.42 -24.07
C ARG A 112 -17.33 -10.16 -23.63
N LYS A 113 -17.64 -9.01 -23.03
CA LYS A 113 -19.03 -8.63 -22.69
C LYS A 113 -19.90 -8.48 -23.93
N GLU A 114 -19.39 -7.85 -24.98
CA GLU A 114 -20.09 -7.71 -26.25
C GLU A 114 -20.35 -9.08 -26.91
N LEU A 115 -19.34 -9.96 -26.94
CA LEU A 115 -19.54 -11.31 -27.46
C LEU A 115 -20.54 -12.12 -26.62
N PHE A 116 -20.51 -11.96 -25.30
CA PHE A 116 -21.44 -12.61 -24.41
C PHE A 116 -22.88 -12.11 -24.58
N SER A 117 -23.10 -10.80 -24.78
CA SER A 117 -24.44 -10.25 -24.99
C SER A 117 -25.09 -10.75 -26.29
N GLN A 118 -24.27 -11.12 -27.29
CA GLN A 118 -24.73 -11.77 -28.51
C GLN A 118 -25.01 -13.27 -28.30
N LEU A 119 -24.16 -13.95 -27.53
CA LEU A 119 -24.27 -15.39 -27.27
C LEU A 119 -25.40 -15.74 -26.28
N GLU A 120 -25.61 -14.92 -25.25
CA GLU A 120 -26.60 -15.14 -24.19
C GLU A 120 -28.01 -15.44 -24.72
N PRO A 121 -28.63 -14.60 -25.58
CA PRO A 121 -29.97 -14.89 -26.09
C PRO A 121 -30.04 -16.19 -26.91
N MET A 122 -28.94 -16.56 -27.58
CA MET A 122 -28.85 -17.82 -28.33
C MET A 122 -28.80 -19.04 -27.41
N LEU A 123 -28.26 -18.91 -26.18
CA LEU A 123 -28.26 -19.99 -25.19
C LEU A 123 -29.58 -20.07 -24.42
N GLU A 124 -30.30 -18.95 -24.25
CA GLU A 124 -31.55 -18.91 -23.49
C GLU A 124 -32.66 -19.80 -24.06
N GLN A 125 -32.71 -19.96 -25.38
CA GLN A 125 -33.70 -20.81 -26.04
C GLN A 125 -33.66 -22.28 -25.58
N TYR A 126 -32.52 -22.73 -25.02
CA TYR A 126 -32.28 -24.10 -24.58
C TYR A 126 -32.49 -24.31 -23.06
N LYS A 127 -32.55 -23.24 -22.25
CA LYS A 127 -32.52 -23.34 -20.78
C LYS A 127 -33.87 -23.69 -20.14
N TYR A 128 -34.98 -23.30 -20.77
CA TYR A 128 -36.30 -23.32 -20.09
C TYR A 128 -37.30 -24.34 -20.65
N LYS A 129 -37.01 -25.00 -21.77
CA LYS A 129 -37.91 -26.00 -22.34
C LYS A 129 -37.74 -27.35 -21.61
N LYS A 130 -38.82 -28.14 -21.59
CA LYS A 130 -38.84 -29.48 -20.95
C LYS A 130 -38.14 -30.53 -21.83
N VAL A 131 -38.37 -30.45 -23.13
CA VAL A 131 -37.64 -31.17 -24.18
C VAL A 131 -36.94 -30.12 -25.02
N VAL A 132 -35.67 -30.32 -25.28
CA VAL A 132 -34.78 -29.34 -25.92
C VAL A 132 -34.14 -30.05 -27.10
N ASP A 133 -34.23 -29.45 -28.27
CA ASP A 133 -33.54 -29.94 -29.47
C ASP A 133 -32.03 -29.73 -29.33
N GLN A 134 -31.25 -30.43 -30.16
CA GLN A 134 -29.82 -30.21 -30.21
C GLN A 134 -29.50 -28.75 -30.54
N VAL A 135 -28.40 -28.25 -29.96
CA VAL A 135 -27.94 -26.88 -30.20
C VAL A 135 -27.62 -26.67 -31.67
N ASP A 136 -28.12 -25.58 -32.23
CA ASP A 136 -27.94 -25.27 -33.64
C ASP A 136 -26.48 -24.86 -33.93
N GLN A 137 -26.06 -25.06 -35.18
CA GLN A 137 -24.68 -24.79 -35.57
C GLN A 137 -24.29 -23.31 -35.43
N GLN A 138 -25.23 -22.37 -35.57
CA GLN A 138 -24.94 -20.95 -35.39
C GLN A 138 -24.62 -20.64 -33.92
N THR A 139 -25.40 -21.20 -32.98
CA THR A 139 -25.12 -21.08 -31.54
C THR A 139 -23.77 -21.70 -31.18
N LEU A 140 -23.46 -22.89 -31.69
CA LEU A 140 -22.15 -23.53 -31.48
C LEU A 140 -20.99 -22.68 -32.03
N ASN A 141 -21.14 -22.14 -33.23
CA ASN A 141 -20.12 -21.28 -33.84
C ASN A 141 -19.88 -20.01 -33.01
N GLN A 142 -20.94 -19.37 -32.52
CA GLN A 142 -20.82 -18.19 -31.66
C GLN A 142 -20.18 -18.52 -30.31
N PHE A 143 -20.53 -19.68 -29.74
CA PHE A 143 -19.91 -20.18 -28.52
C PHE A 143 -18.40 -20.42 -28.71
N HIS A 144 -18.01 -21.10 -29.79
CA HIS A 144 -16.59 -21.36 -30.10
C HIS A 144 -15.81 -20.07 -30.37
N LEU A 145 -16.45 -19.08 -30.99
CA LEU A 145 -15.87 -17.75 -31.15
C LEU A 145 -15.60 -17.10 -29.79
N PHE A 146 -16.58 -17.10 -28.88
CA PHE A 146 -16.40 -16.59 -27.53
C PHE A 146 -15.25 -17.28 -26.81
N VAL A 147 -15.19 -18.62 -26.85
CA VAL A 147 -14.13 -19.42 -26.21
C VAL A 147 -12.76 -19.08 -26.79
N ARG A 148 -12.64 -18.93 -28.12
CA ARG A 148 -11.37 -18.57 -28.77
C ARG A 148 -10.86 -17.20 -28.32
N ILE A 149 -11.74 -16.19 -28.31
CA ILE A 149 -11.35 -14.84 -27.87
C ILE A 149 -11.01 -14.82 -26.37
N ALA A 150 -11.72 -15.62 -25.56
CA ALA A 150 -11.38 -15.79 -24.15
C ALA A 150 -9.99 -16.46 -23.97
N ASP A 151 -9.64 -17.44 -24.80
CA ASP A 151 -8.34 -18.12 -24.78
C ASP A 151 -7.18 -17.20 -25.18
N GLU A 152 -7.36 -16.35 -26.19
CA GLU A 152 -6.34 -15.38 -26.63
C GLU A 152 -5.99 -14.31 -25.59
N SER A 153 -6.86 -14.11 -24.59
CA SER A 153 -6.78 -13.00 -23.64
C SER A 153 -6.43 -13.40 -22.20
N ILE A 154 -6.14 -14.68 -21.94
CA ILE A 154 -5.84 -15.27 -20.63
C ILE A 154 -4.42 -15.85 -20.60
#